data_AF-H9FKR9-F1
#
_entry.id   AF-H9FKR9-F1
#
_cell.length_a   1.000
_cell.length_b   1.000
_cell.length_c   1.000
_cell.angle_alpha   90.00
_cell.angle_beta   90.00
_cell.angle_gamma   90.00
#
_symmetry.space_group_name_H-M   'P 1'
#
loop_
_entity.id
_entity.type
_entity.pdbx_description
1 polymer ?
#
loop_
_entity_poly.entity_id
_entity_poly.type
_entity_poly.pdbx_seq_one_letter_code
_entity_poly.pdbx_strand_id
1 'polypeptide(L)' 'ISGPLGMYRNSLLQQFLEDWYHQKFLGSKCSFGDDRHLTNRVLSLGYRTKYTARSKCLTETPTKYLRWL' A
#
# COMPACT_ATOMS: atom_id res chain seq x y z
N ILE A 1 0.29 6.41 1.57
CA ILE A 1 1.24 5.65 2.40
C ILE A 1 1.89 4.65 1.45
N SER A 2 3.21 4.57 1.50
CA SER A 2 3.98 3.69 0.63
C SER A 2 5.24 3.29 1.36
N GLY A 3 5.70 2.07 1.11
CA GLY A 3 6.95 1.58 1.64
C GLY A 3 6.76 0.71 2.89
N PRO A 4 7.84 0.44 3.60
CA PRO A 4 7.97 -0.72 4.47
C PRO A 4 7.16 -0.64 5.77
N LEU A 5 6.62 0.54 6.08
CA LEU A 5 5.85 0.78 7.30
C LEU A 5 4.60 1.60 6.99
N GLY A 6 3.54 0.91 6.62
CA GLY A 6 2.19 1.44 6.49
C GLY A 6 1.22 0.71 7.40
N MET A 7 0.30 1.44 8.02
CA MET A 7 -0.74 0.87 8.87
C MET A 7 -2.10 1.43 8.46
N TYR A 8 -3.09 0.54 8.42
CA TYR A 8 -4.48 0.87 8.08
C TYR A 8 -5.40 0.29 9.14
N ARG A 9 -6.55 0.94 9.36
CA ARG A 9 -7.58 0.39 10.26
C ARG A 9 -8.23 -0.82 9.58
N ASN A 10 -8.20 -1.98 10.24
CA ASN A 10 -8.80 -3.19 9.68
C ASN A 10 -10.30 -3.00 9.36
N SER A 11 -11.06 -2.41 10.28
CA SER A 11 -12.49 -2.11 10.08
C SER A 11 -12.79 -1.22 8.87
N LEU A 12 -11.83 -0.42 8.42
CA LEU A 12 -11.95 0.38 7.21
C LEU A 12 -11.64 -0.46 5.97
N LEU A 13 -10.57 -1.26 6.01
CA LEU A 13 -10.19 -2.11 4.88
C LEU A 13 -11.31 -3.09 4.52
N GLN A 14 -11.91 -3.73 5.52
CA GLN A 14 -12.99 -4.70 5.33
C GLN A 14 -14.18 -4.17 4.52
N GLN A 15 -14.36 -2.85 4.41
CA GLN A 15 -15.45 -2.24 3.62
C GLN A 15 -15.25 -2.35 2.11
N PHE A 16 -14.01 -2.52 1.63
CA PHE A 16 -13.70 -2.52 0.20
C PHE A 16 -12.60 -3.53 -0.19
N LEU A 17 -12.09 -4.32 0.76
CA LEU A 17 -10.95 -5.21 0.55
C LEU A 17 -11.23 -6.25 -0.53
N GLU A 18 -12.45 -6.81 -0.56
CA GLU A 18 -12.81 -7.82 -1.55
C GLU A 18 -12.84 -7.28 -2.98
N ASP A 19 -13.48 -6.13 -3.20
CA ASP A 19 -13.49 -5.47 -4.51
C ASP A 19 -12.07 -5.08 -4.94
N TRP A 20 -11.27 -4.59 -4.00
CA TRP A 20 -9.88 -4.25 -4.25
C TRP A 20 -9.03 -5.48 -4.57
N TYR A 21 -9.29 -6.63 -3.96
CA TYR A 21 -8.56 -7.87 -4.20
C TYR A 21 -8.87 -8.49 -5.58
N HIS A 22 -10.11 -8.32 -6.06
CA HIS A 22 -10.59 -8.85 -7.33
C HIS A 22 -10.51 -7.87 -8.51
N GLN A 23 -9.99 -6.67 -8.27
CA GLN A 23 -9.89 -5.61 -9.26
C GLN A 23 -9.14 -6.07 -10.53
N LYS A 24 -9.58 -5.55 -11.67
CA LYS A 24 -8.92 -5.74 -12.97
C LYS A 24 -8.68 -4.39 -13.62
N PHE A 25 -7.52 -4.23 -14.23
CA PHE A 25 -7.19 -3.11 -15.08
C PHE A 25 -6.92 -3.62 -16.49
N LEU A 26 -7.66 -3.11 -17.48
CA LEU A 26 -7.59 -3.54 -18.88
C LEU A 26 -7.68 -5.07 -19.05
N GLY A 27 -8.60 -5.70 -18.30
CA GLY A 27 -8.83 -7.15 -18.32
C GLY A 27 -7.82 -7.98 -17.54
N SER A 28 -6.70 -7.40 -17.10
CA SER A 28 -5.68 -8.08 -16.29
C SER A 28 -5.95 -7.89 -14.80
N LYS A 29 -5.81 -8.95 -14.00
CA LYS A 29 -5.91 -8.84 -12.54
C LYS A 29 -4.77 -7.96 -12.02
N CYS A 30 -5.09 -6.95 -11.21
CA CYS A 30 -4.04 -6.19 -10.55
C CYS A 30 -3.35 -7.09 -9.52
N SER A 31 -2.02 -7.15 -9.56
CA SER A 31 -1.22 -7.92 -8.61
C SER A 31 -1.10 -7.23 -7.26
N PHE A 32 -0.67 -8.00 -6.26
CA PHE A 32 -0.46 -7.52 -4.90
C PHE A 32 0.67 -6.49 -4.83
N GLY A 33 0.63 -5.61 -3.82
CA GLY A 33 1.77 -4.77 -3.43
C GLY A 33 1.71 -3.30 -3.85
N ASP A 34 0.58 -2.81 -4.37
CA ASP A 34 0.42 -1.37 -4.61
C ASP A 34 -0.13 -0.63 -3.37
N ASP A 35 0.77 -0.33 -2.44
CA ASP A 35 0.47 0.44 -1.23
C ASP A 35 -0.12 1.83 -1.55
N ARG A 36 0.32 2.43 -2.66
CA ARG A 36 -0.15 3.77 -3.08
C ARG A 36 -1.58 3.68 -3.54
N HIS A 37 -1.90 2.68 -4.34
CA HIS A 37 -3.28 2.45 -4.77
C HIS A 37 -4.19 2.15 -3.57
N LEU A 38 -3.76 1.29 -2.63
CA LEU A 38 -4.51 1.03 -1.41
C LEU A 38 -4.75 2.30 -0.59
N THR A 39 -3.73 3.15 -0.45
CA THR A 39 -3.89 4.47 0.20
C THR A 39 -4.88 5.35 -0.54
N ASN A 40 -4.77 5.45 -1.86
CA ASN A 40 -5.65 6.29 -2.67
C ASN A 40 -7.11 5.85 -2.53
N ARG A 41 -7.36 4.55 -2.43
CA ARG A 41 -8.69 4.02 -2.15
C ARG A 41 -9.21 4.51 -0.79
N VAL A 42 -8.39 4.42 0.26
CA VAL A 42 -8.75 4.96 1.59
C VAL A 42 -9.03 6.47 1.54
N LEU A 43 -8.22 7.24 0.81
CA LEU A 43 -8.41 8.69 0.67
C LEU A 43 -9.71 9.03 -0.09
N SER A 44 -10.08 8.26 -1.12
CA SER A 44 -11.33 8.46 -1.87
C SER A 44 -12.58 8.28 -1.02
N LEU A 45 -12.48 7.55 0.10
CA LEU A 45 -13.56 7.38 1.08
C LEU A 45 -13.63 8.54 2.09
N GLY A 46 -12.86 9.61 1.90
CA GLY A 46 -12.86 10.81 2.75
C GLY A 46 -11.96 10.71 3.99
N TYR A 47 -11.18 9.63 4.14
CA TYR A 47 -10.23 9.48 5.24
C TYR A 47 -8.94 10.27 4.99
N ARG A 48 -8.09 10.33 6.01
CA ARG A 48 -6.82 11.06 5.99
C ARG A 48 -5.69 10.17 6.42
N THR A 49 -4.49 10.49 5.93
CA THR A 49 -3.25 9.89 6.41
C THR A 49 -2.66 10.73 7.54
N LYS A 50 -1.90 10.08 8.42
CA LYS A 50 -1.08 10.74 9.44
C LYS A 50 0.33 10.21 9.36
N TYR A 51 1.31 11.08 9.58
CA TYR A 51 2.72 10.75 9.57
C TYR A 51 3.34 11.07 10.93
N THR A 52 4.28 10.24 11.37
CA THR A 52 5.12 10.49 12.54
C THR A 52 6.54 10.04 12.26
N ALA A 53 7.50 10.93 12.53
CA ALA A 53 8.92 10.63 12.40
C ALA A 53 9.46 9.73 13.53
N ARG A 54 8.63 9.43 14.54
CA ARG A 54 9.03 8.58 15.69
C ARG A 54 8.99 7.09 15.37
N SER A 55 8.23 6.69 14.35
CA SER A 55 8.14 5.29 13.92
C SER A 55 9.33 4.91 13.04
N LYS A 56 9.96 3.77 13.34
CA LYS A 56 11.15 3.28 12.62
C LYS A 56 10.88 1.88 12.05
N CYS A 57 11.38 1.64 10.85
CA CYS A 57 11.38 0.33 10.21
C CYS A 57 12.75 0.11 9.57
N LEU A 58 13.30 -1.10 9.71
CA LEU A 58 14.55 -1.50 9.08
C LEU A 58 14.22 -2.22 7.79
N THR A 59 14.82 -1.76 6.70
CA THR A 59 14.72 -2.40 5.39
C THR A 59 16.08 -2.78 4.89
N GLU A 60 16.13 -3.83 4.09
CA GLU A 60 17.31 -4.10 3.29
C GLU A 60 17.30 -3.22 2.05
N THR A 61 18.49 -2.74 1.67
CA THR A 61 18.71 -1.96 0.46
C THR A 61 19.69 -2.72 -0.43
N PRO A 62 19.48 -2.76 -1.75
CA PRO A 62 20.39 -3.44 -2.66
C PRO A 62 21.85 -3.05 -2.41
N THR A 63 22.68 -4.04 -2.07
CA THR A 63 24.12 -3.81 -1.80
C THR A 63 24.97 -3.84 -3.07
N LYS A 64 24.38 -4.23 -4.22
CA LYS A 64 25.04 -4.33 -5.53
C LYS A 64 24.15 -3.72 -6.60
N TYR A 65 24.78 -3.13 -7.63
CA TYR A 65 24.08 -2.53 -8.76
C TYR A 65 23.13 -3.52 -9.46
N LEU A 66 23.57 -4.76 -9.70
CA LEU A 66 22.74 -5.80 -10.33
C LEU A 66 21.52 -6.23 -9.51
N ARG A 67 21.50 -5.98 -8.20
CA ARG A 67 20.33 -6.26 -7.35
C ARG A 67 19.35 -5.09 -7.34
N TRP A 68 19.85 -3.90 -7.65
CA TRP A 68 19.03 -2.69 -7.77
C TRP A 68 18.33 -2.64 -9.14
N LEU A 69 19.03 -3.06 -10.20
CA LEU A 69 18.49 -3.21 -11.56
C LEU A 69 17.44 -4.33 -11.62
#